data_AF-A0A3C0P0C7-F1
#
_entry.id   AF-A0A3C0P0C7-F1
#
_cell.length_a   1.000
_cell.length_b   1.000
_cell.length_c   1.000
_cell.angle_alpha   90.00
_cell.angle_beta   90.00
_cell.angle_gamma   90.00
#
_symmetry.space_group_name_H-M   'P 1'
#
loop_
_entity.id
_entity.type
_entity.pdbx_description
1 polymer ?
#
loop_
_entity_poly.entity_id
_entity_poly.type
_entity_poly.pdbx_seq_one_letter_code
_entity_poly.pdbx_strand_id
1 'polypeptide(L)'
;MQKKEFNKDRPEAFRDRQKFSFILKNNKSKEDKIIIGIINNLLLVSFLTMFTSLIGATLDEIIISHFLRDNAFAAFGLSSPLTNLIALVNSMIATGTVVVCGNMIGADKPNEANSSFASGFTLSLIIGCTIGLLLFLFPEVSRFLGSKKEAELFYPLFFQYVRGLVPGLPAMLLSTLLIPIVQLDGGKKWVIISAIVLAGVNLSGDLFVVTQTNRGMTGVGAATSISCCK
;
A
#
# COMPACT_ATOMS: atom_id res chain seq x y z
N MET A 1 45.97 -10.93 50.14
CA MET A 1 45.35 -11.23 48.83
C MET A 1 44.02 -11.97 49.02
N GLN A 2 43.05 -11.32 49.70
CA GLN A 2 41.81 -11.90 50.23
C GLN A 2 40.59 -11.58 49.35
N LYS A 3 40.48 -12.18 48.16
CA LYS A 3 39.28 -12.05 47.30
C LYS A 3 38.69 -13.38 46.81
N LYS A 4 39.22 -14.52 47.27
CA LYS A 4 38.79 -15.86 46.78
C LYS A 4 37.91 -16.67 47.74
N GLU A 5 37.73 -16.26 48.99
CA GLU A 5 36.94 -17.06 49.97
C GLU A 5 35.50 -16.57 50.18
N PHE A 6 35.13 -15.39 49.67
CA PHE A 6 33.81 -14.78 49.92
C PHE A 6 32.68 -15.24 48.97
N ASN A 7 32.80 -16.43 48.37
CA ASN A 7 31.82 -16.92 47.39
C ASN A 7 31.30 -18.34 47.66
N LYS A 8 31.72 -18.99 48.75
CA LYS A 8 31.24 -20.34 49.10
C LYS A 8 29.96 -20.36 49.94
N ASP A 9 29.68 -19.31 50.73
CA ASP A 9 28.54 -19.29 51.68
C ASP A 9 27.32 -18.48 51.23
N ARG A 10 27.18 -18.17 49.93
CA ARG A 10 25.91 -17.62 49.44
C ARG A 10 24.86 -18.74 49.36
N PRO A 11 23.72 -18.62 50.07
CA PRO A 11 22.70 -19.66 50.10
C PRO A 11 22.28 -20.02 48.67
N GLU A 12 22.09 -21.30 48.37
CA GLU A 12 21.79 -21.80 47.01
C GLU A 12 20.65 -21.01 46.34
N ALA A 13 19.63 -20.65 47.12
CA ALA A 13 18.52 -19.80 46.70
C ALA A 13 18.92 -18.43 46.12
N PHE A 14 20.03 -17.83 46.57
CA PHE A 14 20.55 -16.57 46.02
C PHE A 14 21.26 -16.79 44.68
N ARG A 15 21.95 -17.92 44.53
CA ARG A 15 22.63 -18.30 43.29
C ARG A 15 21.61 -18.64 42.19
N ASP A 16 20.53 -19.32 42.56
CA ASP A 16 19.42 -19.61 41.66
C ASP A 16 18.66 -18.35 41.24
N ARG A 17 18.41 -17.39 42.15
CA ARG A 17 17.82 -16.09 41.77
C ARG A 17 18.68 -15.30 40.79
N GLN A 18 20.01 -15.34 40.93
CA GLN A 18 20.90 -14.68 39.96
C GLN A 18 20.88 -15.38 38.60
N LYS A 19 20.83 -16.71 38.58
CA LYS A 19 20.69 -17.50 37.35
C LYS A 19 19.36 -17.22 36.66
N PHE A 20 18.27 -17.19 37.41
CA PHE A 20 16.93 -16.91 36.90
C PHE A 20 16.80 -15.49 36.34
N SER A 21 17.32 -14.49 37.07
CA SER A 21 17.31 -13.10 36.60
C SER A 21 18.20 -12.88 35.37
N PHE A 22 19.32 -13.61 35.26
CA PHE A 22 20.16 -13.61 34.06
C PHE A 22 19.44 -14.23 32.86
N ILE A 23 18.73 -15.37 33.03
CA ILE A 23 17.94 -16.00 31.97
C ILE A 23 16.83 -15.07 31.48
N LEU A 24 16.08 -14.45 32.41
CA LEU A 24 15.03 -13.49 32.06
C LEU A 24 15.58 -12.28 31.30
N LYS A 25 16.72 -11.72 31.75
CA LYS A 25 17.36 -10.59 31.07
C LYS A 25 17.89 -10.96 29.68
N ASN A 26 18.41 -12.19 29.52
CA ASN A 26 18.92 -12.68 28.24
C ASN A 26 17.79 -12.99 27.25
N ASN A 27 16.68 -13.58 27.71
CA ASN A 27 15.47 -13.79 26.89
C ASN A 27 14.87 -12.46 26.46
N LYS A 28 14.70 -11.51 27.39
CA LYS A 28 14.22 -10.16 27.06
C LYS A 28 15.14 -9.45 26.07
N SER A 29 16.46 -9.53 26.25
CA SER A 29 17.42 -8.96 25.29
C SER A 29 17.39 -9.63 23.91
N LYS A 30 17.09 -10.94 23.84
CA LYS A 30 16.88 -11.63 22.56
C LYS A 30 15.58 -11.21 21.89
N GLU A 31 14.49 -11.14 22.64
CA GLU A 31 13.18 -10.67 22.18
C GLU A 31 13.29 -9.24 21.65
N ASP A 32 13.93 -8.33 22.40
CA ASP A 32 14.16 -6.94 21.97
C ASP A 32 14.94 -6.89 20.65
N LYS A 33 15.98 -7.71 20.48
CA LYS A 33 16.76 -7.79 19.23
C LYS A 33 15.93 -8.32 18.06
N ILE A 34 15.06 -9.29 18.30
CA ILE A 34 14.15 -9.84 17.29
C ILE A 34 13.12 -8.78 16.89
N ILE A 35 12.50 -8.11 17.86
CA ILE A 35 11.52 -7.05 17.63
C ILE A 35 12.15 -5.90 16.84
N ILE A 36 13.32 -5.39 17.26
CA ILE A 36 14.05 -4.33 16.53
C ILE A 36 14.42 -4.79 15.12
N GLY A 37 14.83 -6.05 14.95
CA GLY A 37 15.12 -6.63 13.64
C GLY A 37 13.91 -6.69 12.71
N ILE A 38 12.73 -7.01 13.24
CA ILE A 38 11.46 -7.00 12.49
C ILE A 38 11.06 -5.56 12.14
N ILE A 39 11.09 -4.65 13.12
CA ILE A 39 10.75 -3.23 12.93
C ILE A 39 11.65 -2.59 11.87
N ASN A 40 12.98 -2.72 11.97
CA ASN A 40 13.89 -2.11 11.00
C ASN A 40 13.68 -2.66 9.59
N ASN A 41 13.39 -3.96 9.46
CA ASN A 41 13.07 -4.55 8.17
C ASN A 41 11.73 -4.04 7.62
N LEU A 42 10.71 -3.92 8.47
CA LEU A 42 9.40 -3.43 8.06
C LEU A 42 9.48 -1.96 7.64
N LEU A 43 10.22 -1.14 8.39
CA LEU A 43 10.53 0.25 8.02
C LEU A 43 11.25 0.33 6.68
N LEU A 44 12.26 -0.51 6.45
CA LEU A 44 12.99 -0.55 5.18
C LEU A 44 12.07 -0.94 4.01
N VAL A 45 11.25 -1.97 4.18
CA VAL A 45 10.32 -2.44 3.15
C VAL A 45 9.27 -1.37 2.83
N SER A 46 8.69 -0.74 3.85
CA SER A 46 7.74 0.36 3.68
C SER A 46 8.39 1.55 2.97
N PHE A 47 9.61 1.93 3.35
CA PHE A 47 10.36 3.00 2.69
C PHE A 47 10.61 2.69 1.21
N LEU A 48 11.11 1.49 0.89
CA LEU A 48 11.36 1.08 -0.50
C LEU A 48 10.08 1.05 -1.34
N THR A 49 8.97 0.58 -0.74
CA THR A 49 7.67 0.52 -1.41
C THR A 49 7.15 1.93 -1.68
N MET A 50 7.19 2.83 -0.69
CA MET A 50 6.82 4.24 -0.87
C MET A 50 7.69 4.93 -1.92
N PHE A 51 9.01 4.71 -1.88
CA PHE A 51 9.95 5.30 -2.83
C PHE A 51 9.67 4.83 -4.27
N THR A 52 9.40 3.53 -4.45
CA THR A 52 9.02 2.95 -5.75
C THR A 52 7.71 3.56 -6.26
N SER A 53 6.72 3.71 -5.39
CA SER A 53 5.43 4.33 -5.75
C SER A 53 5.59 5.79 -6.15
N LEU A 54 6.44 6.56 -5.47
CA LEU A 54 6.72 7.96 -5.80
C LEU A 54 7.41 8.11 -7.17
N ILE A 55 8.42 7.28 -7.43
CA ILE A 55 9.10 7.27 -8.73
C ILE A 55 8.12 6.92 -9.84
N GLY A 56 7.29 5.88 -9.64
CA GLY A 56 6.25 5.49 -10.60
C GLY A 56 5.32 6.66 -10.91
N ALA A 57 4.73 7.27 -9.88
CA ALA A 57 3.82 8.41 -10.07
C ALA A 57 4.47 9.59 -10.82
N THR A 58 5.73 9.92 -10.50
CA THR A 58 6.45 11.00 -11.19
C THR A 58 6.74 10.66 -12.66
N LEU A 59 7.07 9.39 -12.96
CA LEU A 59 7.30 8.95 -14.33
C LEU A 59 6.00 9.00 -15.16
N ASP A 60 4.88 8.57 -14.58
CA ASP A 60 3.57 8.63 -15.24
C ASP A 60 3.20 10.08 -15.59
N GLU A 61 3.40 11.02 -14.65
CA GLU A 61 3.21 12.46 -14.88
C GLU A 61 4.11 13.03 -15.99
N ILE A 62 5.38 12.63 -16.02
CA ILE A 62 6.34 13.04 -17.07
C ILE A 62 5.90 12.49 -18.43
N ILE A 63 5.45 11.24 -18.51
CA ILE A 63 4.99 10.64 -19.77
C ILE A 63 3.75 11.35 -20.27
N ILE A 64 2.77 11.60 -19.40
CA ILE A 64 1.53 12.29 -19.77
C ILE A 64 1.83 13.72 -20.24
N SER A 65 2.65 14.47 -19.50
CA SER A 65 3.01 15.85 -19.85
C SER A 65 3.80 15.94 -21.17
N HIS A 66 4.77 15.06 -21.38
CA HIS A 66 5.65 15.13 -22.55
C HIS A 66 4.95 14.66 -23.84
N PHE A 67 4.18 13.57 -23.79
CA PHE A 67 3.68 12.93 -25.00
C PHE A 67 2.22 13.25 -25.36
N LEU A 68 1.35 13.55 -24.38
CA LEU A 68 -0.08 13.79 -24.62
C LEU A 68 -0.48 15.27 -24.70
N ARG A 69 0.51 16.19 -24.74
CA ARG A 69 0.38 17.67 -24.72
C ARG A 69 -0.18 18.22 -23.41
N ASP A 70 0.03 19.52 -23.19
CA ASP A 70 -0.31 20.24 -21.94
C ASP A 70 -1.75 20.02 -21.44
N ASN A 71 -2.71 19.87 -22.35
CA ASN A 71 -4.12 19.67 -22.00
C ASN A 71 -4.39 18.32 -21.31
N ALA A 72 -3.60 17.28 -21.61
CA ALA A 72 -3.74 15.97 -20.99
C ALA A 72 -3.22 15.95 -19.55
N PHE A 73 -2.11 16.64 -19.29
CA PHE A 73 -1.59 16.81 -17.94
C PHE A 73 -2.55 17.64 -17.07
N ALA A 74 -3.13 18.71 -17.62
CA ALA A 74 -4.18 19.47 -16.91
C ALA A 74 -5.40 18.61 -16.58
N ALA A 75 -5.86 17.78 -17.52
CA ALA A 75 -6.96 16.84 -17.30
C ALA A 75 -6.63 15.77 -16.24
N PHE A 76 -5.40 15.25 -16.25
CA PHE A 76 -4.89 14.32 -15.24
C PHE A 76 -4.87 14.95 -13.85
N GLY A 77 -4.35 16.17 -13.72
CA GLY A 77 -4.35 16.92 -12.46
C GLY A 77 -5.75 17.16 -11.90
N LEU A 78 -6.75 17.39 -12.76
CA LEU A 78 -8.15 17.51 -12.36
C LEU A 78 -8.75 16.18 -11.84
N SER A 79 -8.17 15.04 -12.19
CA SER A 79 -8.58 13.71 -11.69
C SER A 79 -7.97 13.34 -10.34
N SER A 80 -6.87 13.99 -9.94
CA SER A 80 -6.18 13.69 -8.68
C SER A 80 -7.07 13.86 -7.43
N PRO A 81 -7.91 14.90 -7.28
CA PRO A 81 -8.80 15.02 -6.13
C PRO A 81 -9.81 13.87 -6.03
N LEU A 82 -10.32 13.38 -7.16
CA LEU A 82 -11.22 12.23 -7.21
C LEU A 82 -10.50 10.96 -6.74
N THR A 83 -9.32 10.67 -7.30
CA THR A 83 -8.56 9.48 -6.91
C THR A 83 -8.10 9.54 -5.45
N ASN A 84 -7.72 10.72 -4.95
CA ASN A 84 -7.31 10.91 -3.56
C ASN A 84 -8.46 10.69 -2.58
N LEU A 85 -9.68 11.15 -2.91
CA LEU A 85 -10.86 10.92 -2.06
C LEU A 85 -11.20 9.43 -1.97
N ILE A 86 -11.16 8.74 -3.12
CA ILE A 86 -11.36 7.29 -3.20
C ILE A 86 -10.30 6.55 -2.36
N ALA A 87 -9.03 6.92 -2.53
CA ALA A 87 -7.91 6.35 -1.78
C ALA A 87 -8.03 6.62 -0.28
N LEU A 88 -8.50 7.80 0.14
CA LEU A 88 -8.67 8.17 1.54
C LEU A 88 -9.67 7.27 2.26
N VAL A 89 -10.86 7.09 1.67
CA VAL A 89 -11.91 6.22 2.25
C VAL A 89 -11.40 4.79 2.37
N ASN A 90 -10.74 4.29 1.32
CA ASN A 90 -10.23 2.93 1.32
C ASN A 90 -9.05 2.74 2.29
N SER A 91 -8.19 3.74 2.44
CA SER A 91 -7.05 3.70 3.38
C SER A 91 -7.51 3.56 4.82
N MET A 92 -8.65 4.15 5.20
CA MET A 92 -9.22 3.96 6.54
C MET A 92 -9.60 2.50 6.80
N ILE A 93 -10.19 1.84 5.81
CA ILE A 93 -10.62 0.44 5.88
C ILE A 93 -9.42 -0.50 5.87
N ALA A 94 -8.48 -0.27 4.95
CA ALA A 94 -7.26 -1.05 4.84
C ALA A 94 -6.46 -0.97 6.15
N THR A 95 -6.20 0.24 6.65
CA THR A 95 -5.46 0.46 7.90
C THR A 95 -6.18 -0.16 9.10
N GLY A 96 -7.49 0.05 9.22
CA GLY A 96 -8.29 -0.56 10.30
C GLY A 96 -8.22 -2.09 10.30
N THR A 97 -8.33 -2.70 9.12
CA THR A 97 -8.23 -4.16 8.95
C THR A 97 -6.84 -4.67 9.33
N VAL A 98 -5.78 -4.00 8.85
CA VAL A 98 -4.38 -4.35 9.14
C VAL A 98 -4.08 -4.28 10.64
N VAL A 99 -4.57 -3.26 11.35
CA VAL A 99 -4.40 -3.11 12.80
C VAL A 99 -5.09 -4.25 13.55
N VAL A 100 -6.34 -4.57 13.20
CA VAL A 100 -7.08 -5.68 13.84
C VAL A 100 -6.40 -7.02 13.57
N CYS A 101 -5.98 -7.28 12.33
CA CYS A 101 -5.27 -8.51 11.97
C CYS A 101 -3.94 -8.62 12.70
N GLY A 102 -3.13 -7.56 12.75
CA GLY A 102 -1.86 -7.53 13.47
C GLY A 102 -2.01 -7.83 14.97
N ASN A 103 -3.06 -7.27 15.60
CA ASN A 103 -3.37 -7.55 17.00
C ASN A 103 -3.78 -9.01 17.23
N MET A 104 -4.62 -9.58 16.35
CA MET A 104 -5.06 -10.97 16.47
C MET A 104 -3.93 -11.97 16.20
N ILE A 105 -3.05 -11.69 15.23
CA ILE A 105 -1.84 -12.48 14.96
C ILE A 105 -0.90 -12.44 16.18
N GLY A 106 -0.68 -11.25 16.76
CA GLY A 106 0.13 -11.10 17.97
C GLY A 106 -0.46 -11.78 19.21
N ALA A 107 -1.78 -12.01 19.23
CA ALA A 107 -2.49 -12.71 20.29
C ALA A 107 -2.65 -14.22 20.04
N ASP A 108 -1.92 -14.79 19.07
CA ASP A 108 -1.97 -16.21 18.67
C ASP A 108 -3.37 -16.68 18.23
N LYS A 109 -4.12 -15.79 17.56
CA LYS A 109 -5.49 -16.02 17.04
C LYS A 109 -5.55 -15.88 15.50
N PRO A 110 -4.82 -16.71 14.73
CA PRO A 110 -4.75 -16.58 13.27
C PRO A 110 -6.10 -16.78 12.56
N ASN A 111 -6.99 -17.61 13.11
CA ASN A 111 -8.33 -17.82 12.54
C ASN A 111 -9.21 -16.56 12.63
N GLU A 112 -9.15 -15.85 13.77
CA GLU A 112 -9.87 -14.57 13.94
C GLU A 112 -9.28 -13.49 13.02
N ALA A 113 -7.95 -13.47 12.86
CA ALA A 113 -7.27 -12.57 11.93
C ALA A 113 -7.73 -12.80 10.49
N ASN A 114 -7.82 -14.07 10.05
CA ASN A 114 -8.28 -14.40 8.70
C ASN A 114 -9.75 -14.00 8.45
N SER A 115 -10.61 -14.12 9.45
CA SER A 115 -12.01 -13.65 9.36
C SER A 115 -12.08 -12.12 9.23
N SER A 116 -11.24 -11.41 9.99
CA SER A 116 -11.13 -9.94 9.91
C SER A 116 -10.58 -9.49 8.56
N PHE A 117 -9.57 -10.18 8.04
CA PHE A 117 -9.03 -9.97 6.70
C PHE A 117 -10.11 -10.18 5.63
N ALA A 118 -10.84 -11.30 5.66
CA ALA A 118 -11.92 -11.59 4.71
C ALA A 118 -13.02 -10.51 4.72
N SER A 119 -13.34 -9.98 5.91
CA SER A 119 -14.29 -8.88 6.07
C SER A 119 -13.78 -7.59 5.42
N GLY A 120 -12.53 -7.20 5.71
CA GLY A 120 -11.90 -6.03 5.10
C GLY A 120 -11.72 -6.15 3.58
N PHE A 121 -11.38 -7.36 3.10
CA PHE A 121 -11.27 -7.69 1.68
C PHE A 121 -12.62 -7.51 0.97
N THR A 122 -13.68 -8.10 1.53
CA THR A 122 -15.03 -8.01 0.99
C THR A 122 -15.52 -6.56 0.97
N LEU A 123 -15.28 -5.80 2.04
CA LEU A 123 -15.66 -4.40 2.12
C LEU A 123 -14.93 -3.54 1.09
N SER A 124 -13.61 -3.74 0.93
CA SER A 124 -12.79 -3.03 -0.06
C SER A 124 -13.26 -3.34 -1.49
N LEU A 125 -13.61 -4.60 -1.76
CA LEU A 125 -14.14 -5.03 -3.05
C LEU A 125 -15.52 -4.40 -3.34
N ILE A 126 -16.44 -4.41 -2.37
CA ILE A 126 -17.77 -3.80 -2.51
C ILE A 126 -17.63 -2.30 -2.80
N ILE A 127 -16.76 -1.61 -2.06
CA ILE A 127 -16.54 -0.17 -2.24
C ILE A 127 -15.92 0.11 -3.61
N GLY A 128 -14.90 -0.65 -4.02
CA GLY A 128 -14.26 -0.49 -5.33
C GLY A 128 -15.25 -0.70 -6.47
N CYS A 129 -16.07 -1.75 -6.40
CA CYS A 129 -17.11 -2.02 -7.38
C CYS A 129 -18.21 -0.95 -7.37
N THR A 130 -18.64 -0.49 -6.19
CA THR A 130 -19.70 0.53 -6.06
C THR A 130 -19.22 1.87 -6.63
N ILE A 131 -18.02 2.32 -6.25
CA ILE A 131 -17.43 3.55 -6.77
C ILE A 131 -17.20 3.45 -8.27
N GLY A 132 -16.64 2.32 -8.76
CA GLY A 132 -16.43 2.09 -10.18
C GLY A 132 -17.74 2.12 -10.97
N LEU A 133 -18.80 1.50 -10.46
CA LEU A 133 -20.13 1.53 -11.08
C LEU A 133 -20.73 2.94 -11.08
N LEU A 134 -20.61 3.69 -9.98
CA LEU A 134 -21.08 5.07 -9.89
C LEU A 134 -20.36 5.98 -10.88
N LEU A 135 -19.03 5.85 -11.03
CA LEU A 135 -18.25 6.62 -12.00
C LEU A 135 -18.56 6.22 -13.45
N PHE A 136 -18.92 4.96 -13.68
CA PHE A 136 -19.33 4.48 -15.00
C PHE A 136 -20.72 5.00 -15.41
N LEU A 137 -21.71 4.93 -14.49
CA LEU A 137 -23.09 5.34 -14.74
C LEU A 137 -23.28 6.86 -14.68
N PHE A 138 -22.59 7.53 -13.75
CA PHE A 138 -22.71 8.96 -13.50
C PHE A 138 -21.33 9.63 -13.57
N PRO A 139 -20.71 9.68 -14.75
CA PRO A 139 -19.41 10.34 -14.90
C PRO A 139 -19.49 11.80 -14.43
N GLU A 140 -20.64 12.47 -14.56
CA GLU A 140 -20.82 13.86 -14.12
C GLU A 140 -20.63 14.09 -12.62
N VAL A 141 -20.69 13.05 -11.77
CA VAL A 141 -20.37 13.16 -10.33
C VAL A 141 -18.96 13.72 -10.13
N SER A 142 -18.04 13.41 -11.05
CA SER A 142 -16.68 13.96 -10.99
C SER A 142 -16.60 15.46 -11.25
N ARG A 143 -17.59 16.07 -11.92
CA ARG A 143 -17.64 17.52 -12.15
C ARG A 143 -17.85 18.27 -10.85
N PHE A 144 -18.58 17.69 -9.89
CA PHE A 144 -18.75 18.27 -8.55
C PHE A 144 -17.43 18.30 -7.77
N LEU A 145 -16.53 17.36 -8.04
CA LEU A 145 -15.18 17.30 -7.43
C LEU A 145 -14.15 18.16 -8.16
N GLY A 146 -14.41 18.56 -9.41
CA GLY A 146 -13.52 19.34 -10.28
C GLY A 146 -14.03 20.73 -10.68
N SER A 147 -15.00 21.27 -9.92
CA SER A 147 -15.77 22.49 -10.24
C SER A 147 -14.92 23.78 -10.36
N LYS A 148 -14.17 23.90 -11.45
CA LYS A 148 -13.63 25.18 -11.94
C LYS A 148 -14.10 25.38 -13.38
N LYS A 149 -14.49 26.60 -13.75
CA LYS A 149 -14.92 26.92 -15.12
C LYS A 149 -13.82 26.62 -16.16
N GLU A 150 -12.55 26.70 -15.78
CA GLU A 150 -11.44 26.29 -16.65
C GLU A 150 -11.37 24.76 -16.87
N ALA A 151 -11.99 23.96 -15.99
CA ALA A 151 -11.98 22.49 -16.08
C ALA A 151 -12.89 21.95 -17.20
N GLU A 152 -13.87 22.74 -17.67
CA GLU A 152 -14.80 22.32 -18.72
C GLU A 152 -14.09 21.97 -20.03
N LEU A 153 -13.03 22.71 -20.36
CA LEU A 153 -12.20 22.45 -21.54
C LEU A 153 -11.51 21.07 -21.49
N PHE A 154 -11.26 20.56 -20.29
CA PHE A 154 -10.52 19.32 -20.04
C PHE A 154 -11.43 18.12 -19.73
N TYR A 155 -12.73 18.33 -19.55
CA TYR A 155 -13.70 17.27 -19.26
C TYR A 155 -13.68 16.08 -20.25
N PRO A 156 -13.53 16.27 -21.57
CA PRO A 156 -13.45 15.12 -22.49
C PRO A 156 -12.25 14.20 -22.20
N LEU A 157 -11.07 14.78 -21.95
CA LEU A 157 -9.85 14.05 -21.61
C LEU A 157 -9.92 13.43 -20.21
N PHE A 158 -10.52 14.16 -19.27
CA PHE A 158 -10.80 13.68 -17.92
C PHE A 158 -11.69 12.42 -17.95
N PHE A 159 -12.80 12.45 -18.69
CA PHE A 159 -13.71 11.31 -18.76
C PHE A 159 -13.09 10.12 -19.48
N GLN A 160 -12.23 10.37 -20.48
CA GLN A 160 -11.43 9.33 -21.11
C GLN A 160 -10.52 8.62 -20.11
N TYR A 161 -9.81 9.38 -19.26
CA TYR A 161 -8.97 8.83 -18.20
C TYR A 161 -9.77 8.02 -17.18
N VAL A 162 -10.84 8.59 -16.63
CA VAL A 162 -11.69 7.91 -15.64
C VAL A 162 -12.28 6.62 -16.19
N ARG A 163 -12.75 6.60 -17.45
CA ARG A 163 -13.24 5.37 -18.09
C ARG A 163 -12.18 4.28 -18.21
N GLY A 164 -10.94 4.66 -18.50
CA GLY A 164 -9.81 3.73 -18.50
C GLY A 164 -9.51 3.17 -17.10
N LEU A 165 -9.73 3.98 -16.06
CA LEU A 165 -9.41 3.68 -14.66
C LEU A 165 -10.46 2.82 -13.95
N VAL A 166 -11.75 2.97 -14.31
CA VAL A 166 -12.88 2.23 -13.73
C VAL A 166 -12.65 0.70 -13.59
N PRO A 167 -12.20 -0.04 -14.62
CA PRO A 167 -12.00 -1.48 -14.49
C PRO A 167 -10.91 -1.86 -13.47
N GLY A 168 -9.93 -0.98 -13.23
CA GLY A 168 -8.87 -1.19 -12.25
C GLY A 168 -9.22 -0.80 -10.82
N LEU A 169 -10.29 -0.03 -10.59
CA LEU A 169 -10.63 0.49 -9.25
C LEU A 169 -10.74 -0.59 -8.17
N PRO A 170 -11.47 -1.72 -8.39
CA PRO A 170 -11.57 -2.74 -7.36
C PRO A 170 -10.22 -3.35 -6.99
N ALA A 171 -9.38 -3.63 -7.99
CA ALA A 171 -8.05 -4.17 -7.78
C ALA A 171 -7.11 -3.16 -7.10
N MET A 172 -7.17 -1.89 -7.50
CA MET A 172 -6.43 -0.80 -6.87
C MET A 172 -6.76 -0.65 -5.39
N LEU A 173 -8.05 -0.74 -5.02
CA LEU A 173 -8.44 -0.67 -3.62
C LEU A 173 -8.00 -1.91 -2.83
N LEU A 174 -8.12 -3.09 -3.42
CA LEU A 174 -7.67 -4.33 -2.81
C LEU A 174 -6.16 -4.36 -2.55
N SER A 175 -5.34 -3.86 -3.49
CA SER A 175 -3.88 -3.88 -3.32
C SER A 175 -3.42 -3.05 -2.12
N THR A 176 -4.11 -1.94 -1.80
CA THR A 176 -3.81 -1.16 -0.59
C THR A 176 -4.08 -1.92 0.72
N LEU A 177 -4.95 -2.94 0.71
CA LEU A 177 -5.18 -3.85 1.84
C LEU A 177 -4.19 -5.03 1.81
N LEU A 178 -3.97 -5.64 0.65
CA LEU A 178 -3.15 -6.85 0.51
C LEU A 178 -1.68 -6.59 0.83
N ILE A 179 -1.11 -5.50 0.33
CA ILE A 179 0.30 -5.16 0.54
C ILE A 179 0.68 -5.16 2.03
N PRO A 180 0.02 -4.38 2.92
CA PRO A 180 0.37 -4.37 4.34
C PRO A 180 0.06 -5.69 5.06
N ILE A 181 -0.97 -6.45 4.64
CA ILE A 181 -1.26 -7.78 5.20
C ILE A 181 -0.13 -8.77 4.87
N VAL A 182 0.34 -8.81 3.62
CA VAL A 182 1.47 -9.67 3.22
C VAL A 182 2.76 -9.26 3.96
N GLN A 183 2.93 -7.97 4.25
CA GLN A 183 4.04 -7.51 5.10
C GLN A 183 3.91 -8.01 6.54
N LEU A 184 2.71 -7.99 7.12
CA LEU A 184 2.44 -8.55 8.46
C LEU A 184 2.75 -10.05 8.53
N ASP A 185 2.42 -10.80 7.48
CA ASP A 185 2.70 -12.25 7.39
C ASP A 185 4.16 -12.57 7.06
N GLY A 186 5.04 -11.57 6.95
CA GLY A 186 6.47 -11.76 6.69
C GLY A 186 6.83 -11.96 5.21
N GLY A 187 5.86 -11.84 4.29
CA GLY A 187 6.00 -11.97 2.83
C GLY A 187 6.76 -10.82 2.14
N LYS A 188 7.56 -10.05 2.88
CA LYS A 188 8.24 -8.82 2.44
C LYS A 188 9.01 -8.91 1.11
N LYS A 189 9.65 -10.05 0.82
CA LYS A 189 10.38 -10.25 -0.44
C LYS A 189 9.45 -10.18 -1.65
N TRP A 190 8.28 -10.78 -1.52
CA TRP A 190 7.27 -10.80 -2.58
C TRP A 190 6.68 -9.42 -2.82
N VAL A 191 6.48 -8.63 -1.77
CA VAL A 191 6.01 -7.23 -1.87
C VAL A 191 7.00 -6.37 -2.65
N ILE A 192 8.31 -6.48 -2.37
CA ILE A 192 9.32 -5.70 -3.09
C ILE A 192 9.42 -6.16 -4.55
N ILE A 193 9.42 -7.47 -4.80
CA ILE A 193 9.49 -8.02 -6.16
C ILE A 193 8.27 -7.60 -6.97
N SER A 194 7.05 -7.71 -6.42
CA SER A 194 5.83 -7.31 -7.12
C SER A 194 5.82 -5.81 -7.40
N ALA A 195 6.25 -4.97 -6.44
CA ALA A 195 6.35 -3.53 -6.63
C ALA A 195 7.25 -3.16 -7.81
N ILE A 196 8.45 -3.75 -7.90
CA ILE A 196 9.41 -3.50 -8.98
C ILE A 196 8.90 -4.01 -10.32
N VAL A 197 8.43 -5.27 -10.38
CA VAL A 197 7.94 -5.88 -11.62
C VAL A 197 6.77 -5.08 -12.17
N LEU A 198 5.79 -4.72 -11.34
CA LEU A 198 4.60 -4.03 -11.79
C LEU A 198 4.87 -2.55 -12.08
N ALA A 199 5.84 -1.92 -11.43
CA ALA A 199 6.31 -0.59 -11.85
C ALA A 199 6.94 -0.64 -13.25
N GLY A 200 7.73 -1.68 -13.56
CA GLY A 200 8.27 -1.89 -14.90
C GLY A 200 7.18 -2.15 -15.95
N VAL A 201 6.16 -2.95 -15.60
CA VAL A 201 4.98 -3.19 -16.46
C VAL A 201 4.20 -1.90 -16.68
N ASN A 202 3.99 -1.07 -15.65
CA ASN A 202 3.33 0.24 -15.77
C ASN A 202 4.06 1.11 -16.78
N LEU A 203 5.36 1.35 -16.57
CA LEU A 203 6.16 2.23 -17.39
C LEU A 203 6.20 1.76 -18.85
N SER A 204 6.36 0.45 -19.06
CA SER A 204 6.35 -0.14 -20.40
C SER A 204 4.97 -0.01 -21.05
N GLY A 205 3.91 -0.21 -20.26
CA GLY A 205 2.52 -0.07 -20.69
C GLY A 205 2.18 1.36 -21.07
N ASP A 206 2.57 2.34 -20.27
CA ASP A 206 2.34 3.77 -20.53
C ASP A 206 3.07 4.21 -21.80
N LEU A 207 4.35 3.86 -21.95
CA LEU A 207 5.12 4.14 -23.17
C LEU A 207 4.51 3.48 -24.40
N PHE A 208 4.11 2.20 -24.30
CA PHE A 208 3.45 1.50 -25.40
C PHE A 208 2.13 2.16 -25.77
N VAL A 209 1.32 2.50 -24.78
CA VAL A 209 0.01 3.09 -24.97
C VAL A 209 0.11 4.41 -25.73
N VAL A 210 1.03 5.25 -25.26
CA VAL A 210 1.25 6.61 -25.72
C VAL A 210 1.88 6.63 -27.12
N THR A 211 2.77 5.68 -27.42
CA THR A 211 3.48 5.65 -28.72
C THR A 211 2.72 4.91 -29.82
N GLN A 212 1.94 3.86 -29.50
CA GLN A 212 1.38 2.97 -30.51
C GLN A 212 -0.14 3.05 -30.67
N THR A 213 -0.89 3.39 -29.62
CA THR A 213 -2.33 3.09 -29.63
C THR A 213 -3.24 4.22 -30.12
N ASN A 214 -2.79 5.47 -30.26
CA ASN A 214 -3.67 6.63 -30.53
C ASN A 214 -4.89 6.73 -29.58
N ARG A 215 -4.94 5.97 -28.47
CA ARG A 215 -6.08 5.86 -27.55
C ARG A 215 -6.12 6.98 -26.50
N GLY A 216 -5.24 7.98 -26.64
CA GLY A 216 -5.22 9.17 -25.80
C GLY A 216 -5.20 8.84 -24.30
N MET A 217 -6.01 9.58 -23.52
CA MET A 217 -6.08 9.45 -22.06
C MET A 217 -6.77 8.16 -21.58
N THR A 218 -7.61 7.53 -22.41
CA THR A 218 -8.23 6.24 -22.05
C THR A 218 -7.21 5.12 -21.98
N GLY A 219 -6.22 5.15 -22.88
CA GLY A 219 -5.13 4.19 -22.82
C GLY A 219 -4.32 4.32 -21.54
N VAL A 220 -4.00 5.54 -21.12
CA VAL A 220 -3.24 5.81 -19.89
C VAL A 220 -3.99 5.27 -18.68
N GLY A 221 -5.29 5.59 -18.55
CA GLY A 221 -6.10 5.05 -17.45
C GLY A 221 -6.18 3.51 -17.45
N ALA A 222 -6.14 2.87 -18.62
CA ALA A 222 -6.13 1.42 -18.74
C ALA A 222 -4.77 0.79 -18.35
N ALA A 223 -3.65 1.42 -18.71
CA ALA A 223 -2.31 1.00 -18.29
C ALA A 223 -2.18 1.09 -16.76
N THR A 224 -2.62 2.21 -16.18
CA THR A 224 -2.70 2.37 -14.72
C THR A 224 -3.57 1.27 -14.08
N SER A 225 -4.73 0.96 -14.66
CA SER A 225 -5.60 -0.11 -14.15
C SER A 225 -4.93 -1.48 -14.12
N ILE A 226 -4.18 -1.82 -15.17
CA ILE A 226 -3.45 -3.11 -15.27
C ILE A 226 -2.33 -3.16 -14.24
N SER A 227 -1.59 -2.06 -14.08
CA SER A 227 -0.51 -1.96 -13.11
C SER A 227 -1.00 -1.99 -11.66
N CYS A 228 -2.18 -1.45 -11.36
CA CYS A 228 -2.75 -1.42 -10.01
C CYS A 228 -3.19 -2.80 -9.48
N CYS A 229 -3.21 -3.84 -10.32
CA CYS A 229 -3.37 -5.25 -9.92
C CYS A 229 -2.06 -5.80 -9.30
N LYS A 230 -1.53 -5.14 -8.25
CA LYS A 230 -0.32 -5.55 -7.50
C LYS A 230 -0.59 -6.39 -6.27
#